data_AF-A0A3A4A1H0-F1
#
_entry.id   AF-A0A3A4A1H0-F1
#
_cell.length_a   1.000
_cell.length_b   1.000
_cell.length_c   1.000
_cell.angle_alpha   90.00
_cell.angle_beta   90.00
_cell.angle_gamma   90.00
#
_symmetry.space_group_name_H-M   'P 1'
#
loop_
_entity.id
_entity.type
_entity.pdbx_description
1 polymer ?
#
loop_
_entity_poly.entity_id
_entity_poly.type
_entity_poly.pdbx_seq_one_letter_code
_entity_poly.pdbx_strand_id
1 'polypeptide(L)'
;MADFCFNVSLGRVAELYHRVKIGDPSGCALVIVALAAAGIESDAVLKDKDTLADVVAGSTNEATNAGYSRRALGSIDLVALAPDDVNDRLDLDIPDQTWTNVQSAGGAWAKLVICYRPAAASADSAIIPMTCHDFAVTPDGSNIVMQVDAAGFFRAT
;
A
#
# COMPACT_ATOMS: atom_id res chain seq x y z
N MET A 1 5.51 13.53 -9.45
CA MET A 1 5.64 12.08 -9.19
C MET A 1 4.23 11.52 -9.44
N ALA A 2 4.07 10.26 -9.79
CA ALA A 2 2.73 9.77 -10.16
C ALA A 2 2.46 8.42 -9.51
N ASP A 3 1.19 8.17 -9.24
CA ASP A 3 0.75 6.87 -8.75
C ASP A 3 0.99 5.80 -9.83
N PHE A 4 1.38 4.60 -9.41
CA PHE A 4 1.64 3.51 -10.33
C PHE A 4 1.36 2.13 -9.74
N CYS A 5 1.10 1.16 -10.62
CA CYS A 5 1.12 -0.26 -10.27
C CYS A 5 2.52 -0.84 -10.50
N PHE A 6 2.99 -1.68 -9.58
CA PHE A 6 4.26 -2.41 -9.74
C PHE A 6 4.14 -3.45 -10.84
N ASN A 7 5.23 -3.70 -11.58
CA ASN A 7 5.24 -4.64 -12.69
C ASN A 7 4.86 -6.07 -12.24
N VAL A 8 5.26 -6.48 -11.04
CA VAL A 8 4.91 -7.77 -10.43
C VAL A 8 3.42 -7.98 -10.19
N SER A 9 2.64 -6.90 -10.13
CA SER A 9 1.21 -6.90 -9.76
C SER A 9 0.27 -6.52 -10.90
N LEU A 10 0.82 -6.18 -12.07
CA LEU A 10 0.01 -5.90 -13.27
C LEU A 10 -0.93 -7.07 -13.57
N GLY A 11 -2.22 -6.77 -13.76
CA GLY A 11 -3.27 -7.75 -14.06
C GLY A 11 -3.75 -8.61 -12.89
N ARG A 12 -3.14 -8.52 -11.70
CA ARG A 12 -3.50 -9.34 -10.53
C ARG A 12 -3.91 -8.56 -9.29
N VAL A 13 -3.90 -7.23 -9.33
CA VAL A 13 -4.31 -6.39 -8.18
C VAL A 13 -5.70 -6.75 -7.67
N ALA A 14 -6.67 -6.88 -8.58
CA ALA A 14 -8.05 -7.24 -8.24
C ALA A 14 -8.17 -8.67 -7.67
N GLU A 15 -7.40 -9.62 -8.19
CA GLU A 15 -7.36 -10.99 -7.68
C GLU A 15 -6.76 -11.06 -6.27
N LEU A 16 -5.65 -10.35 -6.03
CA LEU A 16 -5.03 -10.29 -4.70
C LEU A 16 -5.93 -9.61 -3.67
N TYR A 17 -6.62 -8.53 -4.05
CA TYR A 17 -7.64 -7.91 -3.22
C TYR A 17 -8.77 -8.90 -2.92
N HIS A 18 -9.29 -9.59 -3.93
CA HIS A 18 -10.36 -10.58 -3.77
C HIS A 18 -9.95 -11.69 -2.81
N ARG A 19 -8.71 -12.19 -2.94
CA ARG A 19 -8.13 -13.19 -2.05
C ARG A 19 -8.13 -12.76 -0.60
N VAL A 20 -7.77 -11.51 -0.30
CA VAL A 20 -7.90 -10.95 1.05
C VAL A 20 -9.35 -10.90 1.48
N LYS A 21 -10.25 -10.46 0.60
CA LYS A 21 -11.68 -10.36 0.91
C LYS A 21 -12.29 -11.72 1.28
N ILE A 22 -11.94 -12.79 0.57
CA ILE A 22 -12.44 -14.14 0.85
C ILE A 22 -11.60 -14.89 1.90
N GLY A 23 -10.48 -14.31 2.34
CA GLY A 23 -9.59 -14.91 3.33
C GLY A 23 -8.82 -16.13 2.81
N ASP A 24 -8.36 -16.10 1.56
CA ASP A 24 -7.62 -17.19 0.90
C ASP A 24 -6.19 -16.79 0.49
N PRO A 25 -5.14 -17.25 1.20
CA PRO A 25 -5.18 -18.17 2.34
C PRO A 25 -5.59 -17.45 3.64
N SER A 26 -5.92 -18.22 4.67
CA SER A 26 -6.28 -17.65 5.97
C SER A 26 -5.17 -16.75 6.53
N GLY A 27 -5.54 -15.57 7.02
CA GLY A 27 -4.61 -14.60 7.58
C GLY A 27 -3.87 -13.75 6.53
N CYS A 28 -4.23 -13.83 5.25
CA CYS A 28 -3.79 -12.85 4.27
C CYS A 28 -4.43 -11.46 4.53
N ALA A 29 -3.73 -10.42 4.11
CA ALA A 29 -4.13 -9.03 4.34
C ALA A 29 -3.56 -8.12 3.26
N LEU A 30 -4.19 -6.96 3.05
CA LEU A 30 -3.50 -5.83 2.44
C LEU A 30 -2.68 -5.14 3.51
N VAL A 31 -1.44 -4.78 3.20
CA VAL A 31 -0.58 -4.00 4.09
C VAL A 31 -0.18 -2.69 3.44
N ILE A 32 -0.19 -1.62 4.23
CA ILE A 32 0.12 -0.27 3.76
C ILE A 32 1.40 0.18 4.43
N VAL A 33 2.38 0.52 3.62
CA VAL A 33 3.75 0.81 4.03
C VAL A 33 4.08 2.24 3.62
N ALA A 34 4.54 3.06 4.57
CA ALA A 34 5.02 4.40 4.27
C ALA A 34 6.51 4.39 3.95
N LEU A 35 6.89 5.03 2.85
CA LEU A 35 8.29 5.20 2.46
C LEU A 35 8.79 6.57 2.90
N ALA A 36 9.95 6.58 3.56
CA ALA A 36 10.64 7.80 3.92
C ALA A 36 11.05 8.58 2.66
N ALA A 37 10.94 9.91 2.72
CA ALA A 37 11.38 10.77 1.62
C ALA A 37 12.90 10.73 1.43
N ALA A 38 13.65 10.46 2.51
CA ALA A 38 15.10 10.34 2.46
C ALA A 38 15.52 9.05 1.74
N GLY A 39 16.26 9.20 0.64
CA GLY A 39 16.84 8.09 -0.12
C GLY A 39 15.88 7.38 -1.08
N ILE A 40 14.66 7.88 -1.26
CA ILE A 40 13.68 7.25 -2.13
C ILE A 40 14.19 7.13 -3.57
N GLU A 41 14.16 5.90 -4.10
CA GLU A 41 14.49 5.62 -5.50
C GLU A 41 13.44 6.22 -6.45
N SER A 42 13.78 6.32 -7.74
CA SER A 42 12.84 6.81 -8.74
C SER A 42 11.67 5.85 -8.98
N ASP A 43 10.54 6.37 -9.44
CA ASP A 43 9.35 5.57 -9.78
C ASP A 43 9.68 4.43 -10.77
N ALA A 44 10.61 4.65 -11.70
CA ALA A 44 11.05 3.63 -12.65
C ALA A 44 11.75 2.46 -11.95
N VAL A 45 12.62 2.75 -10.97
CA VAL A 45 13.33 1.72 -10.21
C VAL A 45 12.41 1.00 -9.23
N LEU A 46 11.52 1.75 -8.55
CA LEU A 46 10.55 1.15 -7.63
C LEU A 46 9.57 0.24 -8.36
N LYS A 47 9.09 0.63 -9.55
CA LYS A 47 8.12 -0.16 -10.34
C LYS A 47 8.62 -1.57 -10.70
N ASP A 48 9.92 -1.76 -10.80
CA ASP A 48 10.57 -3.04 -11.13
C ASP A 48 10.84 -3.94 -9.91
N LYS A 49 10.46 -3.53 -8.69
CA LYS A 49 10.65 -4.32 -7.47
C LYS A 49 9.54 -5.37 -7.33
N ASP A 50 9.92 -6.60 -7.02
CA ASP A 50 8.99 -7.75 -6.95
C ASP A 50 8.51 -8.07 -5.54
N THR A 51 9.25 -7.68 -4.51
CA THR A 51 8.90 -7.92 -3.11
C THR A 51 9.02 -6.67 -2.27
N LEU A 52 8.33 -6.61 -1.13
CA LEU A 52 8.50 -5.50 -0.19
C LEU A 52 9.95 -5.40 0.28
N ALA A 53 10.65 -6.53 0.44
CA ALA A 53 12.06 -6.53 0.79
C ALA A 53 12.92 -5.79 -0.25
N ASP A 54 12.62 -5.96 -1.54
CA ASP A 54 13.32 -5.26 -2.62
C ASP A 54 12.96 -3.77 -2.68
N VAL A 55 11.73 -3.41 -2.32
CA VAL A 55 11.24 -2.02 -2.23
C VAL A 55 11.98 -1.24 -1.13
N VAL A 56 12.21 -1.86 0.02
CA VAL A 56 12.91 -1.23 1.16
C VAL A 56 14.39 -1.60 1.23
N ALA A 57 14.95 -2.12 0.14
CA ALA A 57 16.37 -2.34 -0.04
C ALA A 57 17.04 -1.15 -0.76
N GLY A 58 18.36 -1.13 -0.75
CA GLY A 58 19.14 -0.07 -1.41
C GLY A 58 19.04 1.25 -0.64
N SER A 59 18.63 2.32 -1.33
CA SER A 59 18.51 3.65 -0.72
C SER A 59 17.10 3.98 -0.20
N THR A 60 16.08 3.29 -0.70
CA THR A 60 14.69 3.49 -0.27
C THR A 60 14.51 2.91 1.13
N ASN A 61 13.95 3.70 2.05
CA ASN A 61 13.70 3.27 3.43
C ASN A 61 12.21 3.30 3.75
N GLU A 62 11.76 2.37 4.57
CA GLU A 62 10.47 2.50 5.25
C GLU A 62 10.54 3.61 6.30
N ALA A 63 9.41 4.30 6.53
CA ALA A 63 9.29 5.28 7.60
C ALA A 63 9.61 4.67 8.97
N THR A 64 10.33 5.42 9.82
CA THR A 64 10.72 4.97 11.16
C THR A 64 10.20 5.88 12.27
N ASN A 65 9.24 6.75 11.95
CA ASN A 65 8.71 7.71 12.92
C ASN A 65 8.04 7.00 14.09
N ALA A 66 8.21 7.53 15.31
CA ALA A 66 7.39 7.08 16.43
C ALA A 66 5.91 7.39 16.14
N GLY A 67 5.01 6.42 16.33
CA GLY A 67 3.60 6.52 15.94
C GLY A 67 3.27 5.94 14.55
N TYR A 68 4.30 5.61 13.75
CA TYR A 68 4.14 4.83 12.53
C TYR A 68 4.18 3.33 12.82
N SER A 69 3.30 2.61 12.14
CA SER A 69 3.36 1.16 11.96
C SER A 69 2.66 0.81 10.64
N ARG A 70 3.06 -0.28 9.99
CA ARG A 70 2.33 -0.77 8.81
C ARG A 70 0.87 -1.00 9.17
N ARG A 71 -0.05 -0.50 8.35
CA ARG A 71 -1.48 -0.82 8.50
C ARG A 71 -1.75 -2.16 7.84
N ALA A 72 -2.60 -2.98 8.43
CA ALA A 72 -3.01 -4.28 7.89
C ALA A 72 -4.53 -4.35 7.85
N LEU A 73 -5.08 -4.63 6.67
CA LEU A 73 -6.51 -4.73 6.40
C LEU A 73 -6.84 -6.16 6.00
N GLY A 74 -7.72 -6.79 6.78
CA GLY A 74 -8.18 -8.16 6.56
C GLY A 74 -9.53 -8.20 5.84
N SER A 75 -10.06 -9.42 5.67
CA SER A 75 -11.34 -9.68 4.99
C SER A 75 -12.50 -8.78 5.45
N ILE A 76 -12.57 -8.47 6.75
CA ILE A 76 -13.67 -7.68 7.32
C ILE A 76 -13.58 -6.18 6.97
N ASP A 77 -12.37 -5.70 6.68
CA ASP A 77 -12.12 -4.28 6.38
C ASP A 77 -12.40 -3.96 4.90
N LEU A 78 -12.48 -4.98 4.05
CA LEU A 78 -12.62 -4.83 2.60
C LEU A 78 -14.07 -4.95 2.14
N VAL A 79 -14.41 -4.29 1.04
CA VAL A 79 -15.71 -4.44 0.34
C VAL A 79 -15.61 -5.56 -0.71
N ALA A 80 -16.72 -6.26 -0.98
CA ALA A 80 -16.76 -7.24 -2.07
C ALA A 80 -16.53 -6.57 -3.42
N LEU A 81 -15.92 -7.29 -4.37
CA LEU A 81 -15.76 -6.80 -5.73
C LEU A 81 -17.14 -6.51 -6.35
N ALA A 82 -17.26 -5.34 -6.98
CA ALA A 82 -18.45 -4.92 -7.70
C ALA A 82 -18.04 -4.34 -9.07
N PRO A 83 -17.81 -5.19 -10.09
CA PRO A 83 -17.54 -4.71 -11.44
C PRO A 83 -18.66 -3.79 -11.95
N ASP A 84 -18.26 -2.70 -12.59
CA ASP A 84 -19.17 -1.74 -13.23
C ASP A 84 -19.32 -2.13 -14.70
N ASP A 85 -20.32 -2.99 -14.96
CA ASP A 85 -20.62 -3.50 -16.30
C ASP A 85 -21.14 -2.42 -17.27
N VAL A 86 -21.43 -1.20 -16.79
CA VAL A 86 -21.89 -0.08 -17.62
C VAL A 86 -20.71 0.73 -18.15
N ASN A 87 -19.66 0.89 -17.34
CA ASN A 87 -18.48 1.69 -17.69
C ASN A 87 -17.22 0.83 -17.94
N ASP A 88 -17.37 -0.48 -18.05
CA ASP A 88 -16.31 -1.45 -18.32
C ASP A 88 -15.08 -1.29 -17.39
N ARG A 89 -15.34 -1.19 -16.08
CA ARG A 89 -14.27 -0.93 -15.08
C ARG A 89 -14.48 -1.66 -13.76
N LEU A 90 -13.41 -1.78 -12.99
CA LEU A 90 -13.44 -2.26 -11.61
C LEU A 90 -12.62 -1.34 -10.71
N ASP A 91 -13.30 -0.73 -9.75
CA ASP A 91 -12.69 0.13 -8.72
C ASP A 91 -12.51 -0.66 -7.42
N LEU A 92 -11.34 -0.54 -6.80
CA LEU A 92 -11.00 -1.19 -5.54
C LEU A 92 -10.77 -0.16 -4.46
N ASP A 93 -11.58 -0.24 -3.41
CA ASP A 93 -11.57 0.71 -2.30
C ASP A 93 -11.08 0.08 -0.99
N ILE A 94 -10.55 0.92 -0.10
CA ILE A 94 -10.20 0.57 1.28
C ILE A 94 -10.60 1.72 2.20
N PRO A 95 -10.97 1.46 3.47
CA PRO A 95 -11.27 2.55 4.40
C PRO A 95 -10.08 3.48 4.60
N ASP A 96 -10.35 4.74 4.93
CA ASP A 96 -9.33 5.72 5.32
C ASP A 96 -8.44 5.16 6.45
N GLN A 97 -7.14 5.43 6.34
CA GLN A 97 -6.17 4.95 7.32
C GLN A 97 -5.63 6.11 8.14
N THR A 98 -5.65 5.95 9.46
CA THR A 98 -5.14 6.97 10.37
C THR A 98 -3.95 6.43 11.16
N TRP A 99 -2.83 7.14 11.13
CA TRP A 99 -1.74 7.00 12.08
C TRP A 99 -1.82 8.08 13.13
N THR A 100 -1.88 7.68 14.40
CA THR A 100 -2.10 8.60 15.51
C THR A 100 -0.77 9.12 16.03
N ASN A 101 -0.68 10.43 16.27
CA ASN A 101 0.44 11.10 16.92
C ASN A 101 1.82 10.76 16.30
N VAL A 102 1.95 10.87 14.98
CA VAL A 102 3.20 10.52 14.28
C VAL A 102 4.25 11.61 14.51
N GLN A 103 5.32 11.27 15.22
CA GLN A 103 6.37 12.20 15.61
C GLN A 103 7.26 12.60 14.44
N SER A 104 7.80 13.82 14.48
CA SER A 104 8.69 14.36 13.42
C SER A 104 10.04 13.64 13.32
N ALA A 105 10.54 13.10 14.44
CA ALA A 105 11.73 12.24 14.45
C ALA A 105 11.48 11.01 13.57
N GLY A 106 12.36 10.77 12.59
CA GLY A 106 12.16 9.79 11.50
C GLY A 106 12.03 10.43 10.11
N GLY A 107 11.73 11.74 10.06
CA GLY A 107 11.71 12.52 8.83
C GLY A 107 10.36 12.48 8.10
N ALA A 108 10.34 13.08 6.90
CA ALA A 108 9.16 13.16 6.04
C ALA A 108 8.90 11.85 5.29
N TRP A 109 7.65 11.62 4.91
CA TRP A 109 7.25 10.53 4.02
C TRP A 109 7.09 11.07 2.60
N ALA A 110 7.30 10.22 1.61
CA ALA A 110 7.10 10.57 0.20
C ALA A 110 6.01 9.75 -0.48
N LYS A 111 5.81 8.50 -0.05
CA LYS A 111 4.92 7.56 -0.73
C LYS A 111 4.26 6.58 0.24
N LEU A 112 3.10 6.08 -0.15
CA LEU A 112 2.45 4.91 0.46
C LEU A 112 2.41 3.76 -0.54
N VAL A 113 2.84 2.58 -0.12
CA VAL A 113 2.79 1.35 -0.92
C VAL A 113 1.72 0.44 -0.33
N ILE A 114 0.76 0.04 -1.16
CA ILE A 114 -0.22 -0.99 -0.81
C ILE A 114 0.32 -2.30 -1.34
N CYS A 115 0.43 -3.30 -0.47
CA CYS A 115 0.97 -4.62 -0.79
C CYS A 115 -0.02 -5.71 -0.40
N TYR A 116 0.07 -6.84 -1.08
CA TYR A 116 -0.56 -8.09 -0.65
C TYR A 116 0.40 -8.86 0.27
N ARG A 117 -0.09 -9.25 1.45
CA ARG A 117 0.63 -10.12 2.37
C ARG A 117 -0.10 -11.47 2.47
N PRO A 118 0.56 -12.60 2.15
CA PRO A 118 -0.10 -13.90 2.13
C PRO A 118 -0.39 -14.48 3.54
N ALA A 119 0.35 -14.09 4.58
CA ALA A 119 0.09 -14.52 5.95
C ALA A 119 0.56 -13.47 6.97
N ALA A 120 -0.01 -13.48 8.18
CA ALA A 120 0.37 -12.53 9.23
C ALA A 120 1.88 -12.52 9.56
N ALA A 121 2.53 -13.68 9.48
CA ALA A 121 3.95 -13.87 9.75
C ALA A 121 4.84 -13.84 8.49
N SER A 122 4.31 -13.44 7.33
CA SER A 122 5.11 -13.34 6.11
C SER A 122 6.28 -12.37 6.30
N ALA A 123 7.48 -12.83 5.95
CA ALA A 123 8.63 -11.96 5.77
C ALA A 123 8.42 -11.04 4.56
N ASP A 124 9.14 -9.92 4.52
CA ASP A 124 9.00 -8.92 3.45
C ASP A 124 9.32 -9.48 2.06
N SER A 125 10.15 -10.52 1.97
CA SER A 125 10.45 -11.24 0.73
C SER A 125 9.26 -12.04 0.18
N ALA A 126 8.18 -12.19 0.94
CA ALA A 126 6.94 -12.85 0.51
C ALA A 126 5.77 -11.87 0.34
N ILE A 127 5.98 -10.58 0.66
CA ILE A 127 4.97 -9.54 0.53
C ILE A 127 5.11 -8.91 -0.86
N ILE A 128 3.99 -8.83 -1.59
CA ILE A 128 3.98 -8.45 -3.00
C ILE A 128 3.48 -7.00 -3.11
N PRO A 129 4.30 -6.04 -3.57
CA PRO A 129 3.87 -4.66 -3.75
C PRO A 129 2.88 -4.57 -4.92
N MET A 130 1.77 -3.85 -4.72
CA MET A 130 0.68 -3.74 -5.69
C MET A 130 0.64 -2.36 -6.34
N THR A 131 0.43 -1.32 -5.54
CA THR A 131 0.33 0.07 -6.00
C THR A 131 1.17 0.99 -5.13
N CYS A 132 1.76 2.01 -5.75
CA CYS A 132 2.50 3.06 -5.10
C CYS A 132 1.77 4.38 -5.31
N HIS A 133 1.56 5.12 -4.23
CA HIS A 133 0.80 6.38 -4.19
C HIS A 133 1.69 7.50 -3.68
N ASP A 134 1.62 8.65 -4.32
CA ASP A 134 2.30 9.84 -3.83
C ASP A 134 1.66 10.34 -2.54
N PHE A 135 2.48 10.51 -1.51
CA PHE A 135 2.01 10.89 -0.19
C PHE A 135 3.10 11.69 0.54
N ALA A 136 3.29 12.94 0.08
CA ALA A 136 4.24 13.86 0.67
C ALA A 136 3.67 14.45 1.97
N VAL A 137 4.18 14.01 3.11
CA VAL A 137 3.82 14.54 4.43
C VAL A 137 5.06 14.69 5.31
N THR A 138 5.10 15.76 6.10
CA THR A 138 6.11 15.94 7.14
C THR A 138 5.41 15.75 8.49
N PRO A 139 5.61 14.60 9.16
CA PRO A 139 5.04 14.37 10.48
C PRO A 139 5.45 15.45 11.48
N ASP A 140 4.50 15.91 12.30
CA ASP A 140 4.68 17.02 13.26
C ASP A 140 4.20 16.68 14.68
N GLY A 141 3.85 15.41 14.92
CA GLY A 141 3.25 14.93 16.16
C GLY A 141 1.73 14.83 16.13
N SER A 142 1.06 15.24 15.04
CA SER A 142 -0.39 15.09 14.85
C SER A 142 -0.78 13.75 14.21
N ASN A 143 -2.08 13.57 13.94
CA ASN A 143 -2.57 12.41 13.21
C ASN A 143 -2.30 12.58 11.71
N ILE A 144 -1.78 11.54 11.08
CA ILE A 144 -1.66 11.45 9.63
C ILE A 144 -2.81 10.59 9.12
N VAL A 145 -3.57 11.11 8.15
CA VAL A 145 -4.69 10.40 7.53
C VAL A 145 -4.37 10.18 6.06
N MET A 146 -4.33 8.92 5.63
CA MET A 146 -4.47 8.55 4.23
C MET A 146 -5.96 8.53 3.92
N GLN A 147 -6.41 9.55 3.20
CA GLN A 147 -7.77 9.58 2.67
C GLN A 147 -7.78 8.84 1.33
N VAL A 148 -8.72 7.92 1.17
CA VAL A 148 -8.90 7.18 -0.07
C VAL A 148 -10.09 7.77 -0.82
N ASP A 149 -9.85 8.16 -2.06
CA ASP A 149 -10.89 8.75 -2.90
C ASP A 149 -12.00 7.73 -3.19
N ALA A 150 -13.18 8.21 -3.57
CA ALA A 150 -14.31 7.33 -3.92
C ALA A 150 -14.02 6.39 -5.10
N ALA A 151 -13.02 6.70 -5.93
CA ALA A 151 -12.53 5.82 -7.00
C ALA A 151 -11.62 4.69 -6.48
N GLY A 152 -11.34 4.68 -5.19
CA GLY A 152 -10.47 3.72 -4.52
C GLY A 152 -8.99 3.96 -4.76
N PHE A 153 -8.18 2.98 -4.36
CA PHE A 153 -6.72 3.00 -4.54
C PHE A 153 -6.27 2.37 -5.86
N PHE A 154 -7.17 1.71 -6.59
CA PHE A 154 -6.87 1.07 -7.87
C PHE A 154 -8.12 0.97 -8.75
N ARG A 155 -7.93 1.20 -10.05
CA ARG A 155 -8.92 1.00 -11.10
C ARG A 155 -8.35 0.12 -12.19
N ALA A 156 -9.09 -0.92 -12.57
CA ALA A 156 -8.85 -1.69 -13.79
C ALA A 156 -9.81 -1.22 -14.90
N THR A 157 -9.26 -1.03 -16.10
CA THR A 157 -9.92 -0.67 -17.37
C THR A 157 -9.16 -1.30 -18.52
#